data_AF-A0AAE0AAI4-F1
#
_entry.id   AF-A0AAE0AAI4-F1
#
_cell.length_a   1.000
_cell.length_b   1.000
_cell.length_c   1.000
_cell.angle_alpha   90.00
_cell.angle_beta   90.00
_cell.angle_gamma   90.00
#
_symmetry.space_group_name_H-M   'P 1'
#
loop_
_entity.id
_entity.type
_entity.pdbx_description
1 polymer ?
#
loop_
_entity_poly.entity_id
_entity_poly.type
_entity_poly.pdbx_seq_one_letter_code
_entity_poly.pdbx_strand_id
1 'polypeptide(L)'
;MTSRWTIPGSRLYSIQPIRSKDLFEDQGDQGQLYKGQIFKDKQTLRGVVGLYALEERFEYKVRRSSHTRFATTCRKKGCEWVITAGKLKNGTYWHVKSFVKEHTCGDSGIYNIDFK
;
A
#
# COMPACT_ATOMS: atom_id res chain seq x y z
N MET A 1 -33.25 8.82 -41.29
CA MET A 1 -33.23 7.34 -41.34
C MET A 1 -31.88 6.87 -40.83
N THR A 2 -31.77 6.58 -39.54
CA THR A 2 -30.49 6.24 -38.89
C THR A 2 -30.25 4.74 -39.04
N SER A 3 -29.28 4.38 -39.89
CA SER A 3 -28.96 2.97 -40.14
C SER A 3 -28.41 2.32 -38.86
N ARG A 4 -29.19 1.36 -38.36
CA ARG A 4 -28.88 0.50 -37.22
C ARG A 4 -27.92 -0.59 -37.67
N TRP A 5 -26.63 -0.43 -37.38
CA TRP A 5 -25.64 -1.48 -37.64
C TRP A 5 -25.85 -2.64 -36.68
N THR A 6 -26.19 -3.81 -37.23
CA THR A 6 -26.34 -5.06 -36.46
C THR A 6 -25.21 -5.99 -36.90
N ILE A 7 -24.30 -6.34 -36.00
CA ILE A 7 -23.21 -7.29 -36.29
C ILE A 7 -23.80 -8.71 -36.30
N PRO A 8 -23.74 -9.46 -37.40
CA PRO A 8 -24.21 -10.84 -37.45
C PRO A 8 -23.24 -11.76 -36.69
N GLY A 9 -23.75 -12.65 -35.82
CA GLY A 9 -22.95 -13.69 -35.16
C GLY A 9 -22.79 -13.57 -33.64
N SER A 10 -23.41 -12.59 -32.98
CA SER A 10 -23.27 -12.32 -31.54
C SER A 10 -23.89 -13.37 -30.58
N ARG A 11 -24.39 -14.51 -31.08
CA ARG A 11 -25.04 -15.54 -30.24
C ARG A 11 -24.08 -16.53 -29.57
N LEU A 12 -22.77 -16.47 -29.83
CA LEU A 12 -21.80 -17.44 -29.29
C LEU A 12 -20.76 -16.85 -28.34
N TYR A 13 -20.80 -15.55 -28.07
CA TYR A 13 -19.92 -14.92 -27.08
C TYR A 13 -20.71 -13.91 -26.27
N SER A 14 -21.22 -14.37 -25.13
CA SER A 14 -21.54 -13.44 -24.04
C SER A 14 -20.22 -12.83 -23.58
N ILE A 15 -20.00 -11.55 -23.88
CA ILE A 15 -18.93 -10.79 -23.24
C ILE A 15 -19.32 -10.64 -21.78
N GLN A 16 -18.95 -11.61 -20.96
CA GLN A 16 -19.02 -11.48 -19.52
C GLN A 16 -17.91 -10.49 -19.13
N PRO A 17 -18.21 -9.37 -18.43
CA PRO A 17 -17.17 -8.51 -17.95
C PRO A 17 -16.32 -9.33 -16.99
N ILE A 18 -15.04 -9.51 -17.35
CA ILE A 18 -14.08 -10.16 -16.47
C ILE A 18 -14.06 -9.32 -15.19
N ARG A 19 -14.52 -9.88 -14.07
CA ARG A 19 -14.46 -9.17 -12.79
C ARG A 19 -12.99 -8.94 -12.51
N SER A 20 -12.65 -7.73 -12.10
CA SER A 20 -11.26 -7.29 -11.86
C SER A 20 -10.48 -8.18 -10.90
N LYS A 21 -11.12 -9.10 -10.18
CA LYS A 21 -10.51 -10.05 -9.26
C LYS A 21 -9.92 -11.29 -9.95
N ASP A 22 -10.37 -11.63 -11.16
CA ASP A 22 -10.01 -12.90 -11.82
C ASP A 22 -8.79 -12.76 -12.77
N LEU A 23 -8.24 -11.55 -12.94
CA LEU A 23 -7.05 -11.28 -13.77
C LEU A 23 -5.75 -11.08 -12.96
N PHE A 24 -5.77 -11.39 -11.66
CA PHE A 24 -4.59 -11.23 -10.79
C PHE A 24 -4.39 -12.47 -9.91
N GLU A 25 -4.35 -13.66 -10.52
CA GLU A 25 -3.78 -14.86 -9.89
C GLU A 25 -2.31 -15.03 -10.29
N ASP A 26 -1.46 -14.20 -9.68
CA ASP A 26 -0.08 -14.59 -9.33
C ASP A 26 0.25 -13.85 -8.02
N GLN A 27 -0.49 -14.19 -6.96
CA GLN A 27 -0.37 -13.57 -5.65
C GLN A 27 0.80 -14.17 -4.89
N GLY A 28 2.02 -13.80 -5.29
CA GLY A 28 3.16 -13.87 -4.40
C GLY A 28 2.99 -12.85 -3.27
N ASP A 29 2.53 -13.30 -2.10
CA ASP A 29 2.66 -12.63 -0.77
C ASP A 29 2.70 -11.08 -0.80
N GLN A 30 1.72 -10.44 -1.43
CA GLN A 30 1.70 -8.97 -1.58
C GLN A 30 1.06 -8.23 -0.39
N GLY A 31 0.78 -8.91 0.72
CA GLY A 31 -0.10 -8.37 1.76
C GLY A 31 0.57 -7.90 3.04
N GLN A 32 1.74 -8.44 3.42
CA GLN A 32 2.22 -8.26 4.79
C GLN A 32 3.61 -7.63 4.87
N LEU A 33 3.67 -6.47 5.54
CA LEU A 33 4.92 -5.86 5.98
C LEU A 33 5.39 -6.51 7.29
N TYR A 34 6.66 -6.91 7.35
CA TYR A 34 7.28 -7.44 8.57
C TYR A 34 8.77 -7.11 8.65
N LYS A 35 9.32 -7.19 9.86
CA LYS A 35 10.75 -6.96 10.11
C LYS A 35 11.59 -8.06 9.45
N GLY A 36 12.64 -7.66 8.74
CA GLY A 36 13.54 -8.58 8.03
C GLY A 36 13.16 -8.81 6.57
N GLN A 37 11.96 -8.40 6.14
CA GLN A 37 11.51 -8.51 4.75
C GLN A 37 12.46 -7.78 3.79
N ILE A 38 12.73 -8.41 2.64
CA ILE A 38 13.65 -7.90 1.62
C ILE A 38 12.88 -7.47 0.38
N PHE A 39 13.23 -6.29 -0.13
CA PHE A 39 12.72 -5.71 -1.37
C PHE A 39 13.84 -5.57 -2.38
N LYS A 40 13.52 -5.76 -3.67
CA LYS A 40 14.47 -5.62 -4.78
C LYS A 40 15.12 -4.23 -4.84
N ASP A 41 14.32 -3.19 -4.57
CA ASP A 41 14.77 -1.81 -4.57
C ASP A 41 13.90 -0.92 -3.66
N LYS A 42 14.33 0.34 -3.54
CA LYS A 42 13.66 1.34 -2.69
C LYS A 42 12.27 1.71 -3.22
N GLN A 43 12.05 1.66 -4.53
CA GLN A 43 10.78 2.04 -5.14
C GLN A 43 9.72 1.00 -4.83
N THR A 44 10.05 -0.29 -4.93
CA THR A 44 9.17 -1.39 -4.50
C THR A 44 8.80 -1.24 -3.03
N LEU A 45 9.78 -1.02 -2.15
CA LEU A 45 9.53 -0.79 -0.73
C LEU A 45 8.57 0.39 -0.48
N ARG A 46 8.76 1.52 -1.17
CA ARG A 46 7.88 2.69 -1.03
C ARG A 46 6.46 2.39 -1.51
N GLY A 47 6.33 1.64 -2.60
CA GLY A 47 5.03 1.20 -3.13
C GLY A 47 4.27 0.36 -2.09
N VAL A 48 4.92 -0.67 -1.54
CA VAL A 48 4.30 -1.54 -0.52
C VAL A 48 3.95 -0.78 0.76
N VAL A 49 4.80 0.12 1.24
CA VAL A 49 4.46 1.00 2.38
C VAL A 49 3.27 1.93 2.06
N GLY A 50 3.18 2.41 0.83
CA GLY A 50 2.05 3.21 0.37
C GLY A 50 0.75 2.43 0.34
N LEU A 51 0.78 1.20 -0.20
CA LEU A 51 -0.37 0.30 -0.25
C LEU A 51 -0.83 -0.09 1.16
N TYR A 52 0.12 -0.44 2.05
CA TYR A 52 -0.18 -0.74 3.45
C TYR A 52 -0.90 0.43 4.14
N ALA A 53 -0.42 1.66 3.96
CA ALA A 53 -1.05 2.83 4.57
C ALA A 53 -2.45 3.11 4.02
N LEU A 54 -2.68 2.84 2.73
CA LEU A 54 -3.98 2.95 2.10
C LEU A 54 -4.96 1.90 2.64
N GLU A 55 -4.51 0.65 2.77
CA GLU A 55 -5.31 -0.47 3.28
C GLU A 55 -5.72 -0.25 4.74
N GLU A 56 -4.79 0.19 5.58
CA GLU A 56 -5.01 0.51 7.00
C GLU A 56 -5.59 1.92 7.23
N ARG A 57 -5.88 2.66 6.15
CA ARG A 57 -6.57 3.96 6.14
C ARG A 57 -5.95 5.04 7.03
N PHE A 58 -4.63 5.18 6.96
CA PHE A 58 -3.92 6.26 7.65
C PHE A 58 -2.94 6.98 6.73
N GLU A 59 -2.60 8.21 7.10
CA GLU A 59 -1.56 8.96 6.41
C GLU A 59 -0.22 8.82 7.14
N TYR A 60 0.85 8.66 6.36
CA TYR A 60 2.21 8.65 6.86
C TYR A 60 3.03 9.78 6.25
N LYS A 61 4.18 10.06 6.88
CA LYS A 61 5.20 10.98 6.38
C LYS A 61 6.55 10.29 6.34
N VAL A 62 7.39 10.71 5.40
CA VAL A 62 8.79 10.29 5.33
C VAL A 62 9.60 11.13 6.29
N ARG A 63 10.11 10.52 7.37
CA ARG A 63 10.96 11.20 8.36
C ARG A 63 12.39 11.35 7.85
N ARG A 64 12.93 10.31 7.20
CA ARG A 64 14.26 10.34 6.57
C ARG A 64 14.28 9.46 5.34
N SER A 65 14.97 9.94 4.30
CA SER A 65 15.14 9.22 3.05
C SER A 65 16.49 9.58 2.43
N SER A 66 17.34 8.60 2.20
CA SER A 66 18.63 8.74 1.52
C SER A 66 18.87 7.56 0.58
N HIS A 67 20.04 7.48 -0.05
CA HIS A 67 20.43 6.33 -0.87
C HIS A 67 20.63 5.04 -0.06
N THR A 68 20.70 5.10 1.27
CA THR A 68 20.98 3.95 2.14
C THR A 68 19.98 3.76 3.28
N ARG A 69 19.10 4.73 3.53
CA ARG A 69 18.13 4.73 4.63
C ARG A 69 16.75 5.19 4.15
N PHE A 70 15.72 4.59 4.71
CA PHE A 70 14.33 4.98 4.54
C PHE A 70 13.61 4.82 5.87
N ALA A 71 12.94 5.86 6.34
CA ALA A 71 12.21 5.85 7.60
C ALA A 71 10.94 6.68 7.45
N THR A 72 9.81 6.09 7.79
CA THR A 72 8.50 6.76 7.80
C THR A 72 7.84 6.63 9.16
N THR A 73 6.94 7.55 9.45
CA THR A 73 6.14 7.56 10.68
C THR A 73 4.71 7.93 10.32
N CYS A 74 3.76 7.65 11.20
CA CYS A 74 2.40 8.16 11.03
C CYS A 74 2.41 9.70 11.02
N ARG A 75 1.44 10.31 10.35
CA ARG A 75 1.29 11.77 10.29
C ARG A 75 0.83 12.35 11.64
N LYS A 76 0.00 11.61 12.40
CA LYS A 76 -0.46 12.03 13.73
C LYS A 76 0.72 12.12 14.70
N LYS A 77 0.83 13.24 15.43
CA LYS A 77 1.93 13.48 16.39
C LYS A 77 1.85 12.47 17.53
N GLY A 78 3.01 11.99 17.99
CA GLY A 78 3.10 11.04 19.10
C GLY A 78 2.68 9.61 18.75
N CYS A 79 2.30 9.34 17.49
CA CYS A 79 1.99 7.98 17.06
C CYS A 79 3.27 7.15 16.94
N GLU A 80 3.24 5.92 17.49
CA GLU A 80 4.39 5.01 17.51
C GLU A 80 4.57 4.20 16.23
N TRP A 81 3.60 4.22 15.31
CA TRP A 81 3.73 3.54 14.03
C TRP A 81 4.96 4.06 13.27
N VAL A 82 5.85 3.14 12.91
CA VAL A 82 7.10 3.41 12.23
C VAL A 82 7.52 2.23 11.38
N ILE A 83 8.00 2.52 10.17
CA ILE A 83 8.81 1.57 9.41
C ILE A 83 10.16 2.19 9.08
N THR A 84 11.21 1.42 9.33
CA THR A 84 12.57 1.78 8.91
C THR A 84 13.17 0.66 8.07
N ALA A 85 13.94 1.06 7.07
CA ALA A 85 14.62 0.15 6.16
C ALA A 85 16.01 0.68 5.81
N GLY A 86 16.89 -0.25 5.45
CA GLY A 86 18.22 0.08 4.95
C GLY A 86 18.56 -0.68 3.68
N LYS A 87 19.43 -0.08 2.89
CA LYS A 87 20.02 -0.73 1.72
C LYS A 87 21.01 -1.81 2.17
N LEU A 88 20.96 -2.99 1.56
CA LEU A 88 21.97 -4.05 1.75
C LEU A 88 23.27 -3.69 1.00
N LYS A 89 24.40 -4.24 1.44
CA LYS A 89 25.70 -4.00 0.79
C LYS A 89 25.68 -4.55 -0.64
N ASN A 90 26.38 -3.87 -1.56
CA ASN A 90 26.67 -4.33 -2.92
C ASN A 90 25.47 -4.71 -3.80
N GLY A 91 24.35 -3.99 -3.71
CA GLY A 91 23.21 -4.23 -4.59
C GLY A 91 22.17 -3.11 -4.58
N THR A 92 20.99 -3.39 -5.12
CA THR A 92 19.83 -2.49 -5.03
C THR A 92 18.90 -2.84 -3.88
N TYR A 93 19.07 -4.01 -3.26
CA TYR A 93 18.16 -4.57 -2.28
C TYR A 93 18.03 -3.74 -1.00
N TRP A 94 16.84 -3.76 -0.42
CA TRP A 94 16.48 -3.09 0.83
C TRP A 94 15.88 -4.09 1.80
N HIS A 95 16.19 -3.96 3.09
CA HIS A 95 15.58 -4.77 4.13
C HIS A 95 14.86 -3.88 5.14
N VAL A 96 13.72 -4.36 5.64
CA VAL A 96 13.00 -3.73 6.75
C VAL A 96 13.77 -4.00 8.04
N LYS A 97 14.27 -2.93 8.66
CA LYS A 97 15.01 -2.97 9.94
C LYS A 97 14.09 -3.01 11.15
N SER A 98 13.03 -2.23 11.10
CA SER A 98 12.01 -2.16 12.15
C SER A 98 10.65 -1.89 11.53
N PHE A 99 9.64 -2.51 12.09
CA PHE A 99 8.26 -2.26 11.77
C PHE A 99 7.45 -2.35 13.06
N VAL A 100 6.79 -1.26 13.44
CA VAL A 100 5.81 -1.21 14.52
C VAL A 100 4.46 -1.08 13.84
N LYS A 101 3.62 -2.12 13.98
CA LYS A 101 2.33 -2.21 13.32
C LYS A 101 1.28 -1.35 14.03
N GLU A 102 1.38 -1.30 15.35
CA GLU A 102 0.40 -0.72 16.25
C GLU A 102 0.41 0.81 16.15
N HIS A 103 -0.78 1.39 16.12
CA HIS A 103 -0.99 2.82 16.20
C HIS A 103 -1.43 3.20 17.60
N THR A 104 -0.68 4.08 18.27
CA THR A 104 -1.14 4.73 19.51
C THR A 104 -2.16 5.86 19.26
N CYS A 105 -2.54 6.08 18.00
CA CYS A 105 -3.46 7.14 17.59
C CYS A 105 -4.86 6.64 17.16
N GLY A 106 -5.17 5.38 17.46
CA GLY A 106 -6.49 4.76 17.29
C GLY A 106 -7.21 4.68 18.65
N ASP A 107 -8.45 5.17 18.67
CA ASP A 107 -9.47 5.03 19.72
C ASP A 107 -9.38 5.84 21.02
N SER A 108 -9.03 7.13 20.94
CA SER A 108 -9.54 8.13 21.89
C SER A 108 -10.28 9.25 21.15
N GLY A 109 -11.30 8.86 20.39
CA GLY A 109 -12.30 9.76 19.82
C GLY A 109 -13.46 10.01 20.80
N ILE A 110 -13.18 10.50 22.02
CA ILE A 110 -14.22 11.26 22.72
C ILE A 110 -14.21 12.64 22.06
N TYR A 111 -15.16 12.84 21.14
CA TYR A 111 -15.49 14.16 20.64
C TYR A 111 -16.01 14.98 21.83
N ASN A 112 -15.14 15.74 22.51
CA ASN A 112 -15.56 16.91 23.25
C ASN A 112 -15.95 17.97 22.22
N ILE A 113 -17.16 17.85 21.70
CA ILE A 113 -17.86 18.96 21.07
C ILE A 113 -18.37 19.85 22.21
N ASP A 114 -17.49 20.71 22.71
CA ASP A 114 -17.92 21.90 23.45
C ASP A 114 -18.73 22.77 22.48
N PHE A 115 -20.05 22.83 22.69
CA PHE A 115 -20.90 23.83 22.07
C PHE A 115 -20.48 25.20 22.59
N LYS A 116 -20.12 26.11 21.67
CA LYS A 116 -20.05 27.55 21.94
C LYS A 116 -20.89 28.30 20.93
#